data_AF-A0A497MJA0-F1
#
_entry.id   AF-A0A497MJA0-F1
#
_cell.length_a   1.000
_cell.length_b   1.000
_cell.length_c   1.000
_cell.angle_alpha   90.00
_cell.angle_beta   90.00
_cell.angle_gamma   90.00
#
_symmetry.space_group_name_H-M   'P 1'
#
loop_
_entity.id
_entity.type
_entity.pdbx_description
1 polymer ?
#
loop_
_entity_poly.entity_id
_entity_poly.type
_entity_poly.pdbx_seq_one_letter_code
_entity_poly.pdbx_strand_id
1 'polypeptide(L)'
;EKAVENLVEKGVLTYLTSRKMDFQRRFRGKYKGKVFMYNAVRKPSEIRVEYGRYRYTPVKPVSFECEVTDDSESMFRPALYPITGYKPLNEESKLESSMVPRRVVSMIGCYRNIARKGQKIRVHGTLEKVEDARNSEIFYQVVVGSGTNQNEFIAVC
;
A
#
# COMPACT_ATOMS: atom_id res chain seq x y z
N GLU A 1 15.37 -4.40 -1.37
CA GLU A 1 16.06 -3.72 -0.24
C GLU A 1 17.53 -4.15 -0.14
N LYS A 2 18.23 -4.21 -1.28
CA LYS A 2 19.46 -4.99 -1.43
C LYS A 2 20.60 -4.57 -0.50
N ALA A 3 20.74 -3.27 -0.24
CA ALA A 3 21.79 -2.76 0.64
C ALA A 3 21.63 -3.26 2.10
N VAL A 4 20.41 -3.28 2.62
CA VAL A 4 20.12 -3.76 3.98
C VAL A 4 20.24 -5.27 4.03
N GLU A 5 19.73 -5.98 3.02
CA GLU A 5 19.87 -7.44 2.88
C GLU A 5 21.33 -7.87 2.91
N ASN A 6 22.21 -7.22 2.14
CA ASN A 6 23.64 -7.50 2.13
C ASN A 6 24.29 -7.31 3.52
N LEU A 7 23.84 -6.32 4.30
CA LEU A 7 24.37 -6.07 5.65
C LEU A 7 23.87 -7.12 6.65
N VAL A 8 22.66 -7.65 6.44
CA VAL A 8 22.10 -8.75 7.23
C VAL A 8 22.83 -10.06 6.91
N GLU A 9 23.07 -10.36 5.64
CA GLU A 9 23.83 -11.55 5.20
C GLU A 9 25.26 -11.55 5.75
N LYS A 10 25.88 -10.36 5.88
CA LYS A 10 27.21 -10.19 6.50
C LYS A 10 27.20 -10.22 8.03
N GLY A 11 26.05 -10.39 8.68
CA GLY A 11 25.90 -10.36 10.14
C GLY A 11 26.13 -8.98 10.79
N VAL A 12 26.22 -7.92 9.99
CA VAL A 12 26.40 -6.54 10.47
C VAL A 12 25.10 -6.00 11.07
N LEU A 13 23.96 -6.40 10.50
CA LEU A 13 22.62 -6.07 10.95
C LEU A 13 21.83 -7.34 11.22
N THR A 14 20.82 -7.23 12.09
CA THR A 14 19.78 -8.24 12.22
C THR A 14 18.40 -7.59 12.12
N TYR A 15 17.47 -8.24 11.42
CA TYR A 15 16.08 -7.78 11.42
C TYR A 15 15.44 -8.03 12.78
N LEU A 16 14.61 -7.10 13.22
CA LEU A 16 13.77 -7.26 14.41
C LEU A 16 12.35 -7.56 13.97
N THR A 17 11.94 -8.82 14.07
CA THR A 17 10.64 -9.30 13.65
C THR A 17 9.80 -9.70 14.86
N SER A 18 9.07 -8.74 15.44
CA SER A 18 8.18 -9.01 16.58
C SER A 18 6.79 -9.49 16.17
N ARG A 19 6.34 -9.14 14.96
CA ARG A 19 5.02 -9.47 14.41
C ARG A 19 5.13 -9.96 12.97
N LYS A 20 4.13 -10.70 12.47
CA LYS A 20 4.08 -11.18 11.07
C LYS A 20 4.28 -10.06 10.05
N MET A 21 3.69 -8.87 10.27
CA MET A 21 3.90 -7.71 9.39
C MET A 21 5.32 -7.17 9.41
N ASP A 22 6.04 -7.28 10.54
CA ASP A 22 7.43 -6.80 10.63
C ASP A 22 8.35 -7.62 9.72
N PHE A 23 8.05 -8.92 9.57
CA PHE A 23 8.78 -9.81 8.65
C PHE A 23 8.66 -9.38 7.19
N GLN A 24 7.45 -8.96 6.79
CA GLN A 24 7.21 -8.51 5.42
C GLN A 24 7.81 -7.12 5.17
N ARG A 25 7.59 -6.20 6.11
CA ARG A 25 7.94 -4.78 5.96
C ARG A 25 9.44 -4.52 6.01
N ARG A 26 10.20 -5.35 6.75
CA ARG A 26 11.68 -5.29 6.88
C ARG A 26 12.27 -3.94 7.31
N PHE A 27 11.48 -3.03 7.86
CA PHE A 27 11.91 -1.65 8.15
C PHE A 27 12.68 -1.45 9.46
N ARG A 28 12.76 -2.47 10.32
CA ARG A 28 13.33 -2.39 11.67
C ARG A 28 14.42 -3.44 11.87
N GLY A 29 15.53 -3.03 12.46
CA GLY A 29 16.64 -3.93 12.76
C GLY A 29 17.47 -3.48 13.96
N LYS A 30 18.58 -4.19 14.19
CA LYS A 30 19.56 -3.91 15.23
C LYS A 30 20.96 -3.79 14.60
N TYR A 31 21.68 -2.74 14.97
CA TYR A 31 23.08 -2.51 14.61
C TYR A 31 23.88 -2.27 15.90
N LYS A 32 24.91 -3.08 16.16
CA LYS A 32 25.76 -2.95 17.37
C LYS A 32 24.97 -2.74 18.68
N GLY A 33 23.93 -3.54 18.91
CA GLY A 33 23.11 -3.39 20.12
C GLY A 33 21.95 -2.38 20.00
N LYS A 34 21.99 -1.45 19.05
CA LYS A 34 21.03 -0.34 18.94
C LYS A 34 19.94 -0.65 17.91
N VAL A 35 18.69 -0.41 18.31
CA VAL A 35 17.51 -0.55 17.43
C VAL A 35 17.48 0.62 16.46
N PHE A 36 17.19 0.33 15.19
CA PHE A 36 16.92 1.35 14.18
C PHE A 36 15.65 1.03 13.41
N MET A 37 15.07 2.09 12.83
CA MET A 37 14.00 2.02 11.86
C MET A 37 14.39 2.87 10.67
N TYR A 38 14.07 2.43 9.46
CA TYR A 38 14.26 3.22 8.25
C TYR A 38 12.98 3.26 7.43
N ASN A 39 12.75 4.38 6.74
CA ASN A 39 11.68 4.51 5.77
C ASN A 39 12.24 5.19 4.52
N ALA A 40 11.74 4.81 3.36
CA ALA A 40 12.07 5.50 2.13
C ALA A 40 11.17 6.73 1.94
N VAL A 41 11.76 7.77 1.34
CA VAL A 41 11.05 8.94 0.82
C VAL A 41 11.43 9.09 -0.65
N ARG A 42 10.50 9.57 -1.47
CA ARG A 42 10.78 9.89 -2.87
C ARG A 42 11.69 11.12 -2.92
N LYS A 43 12.68 11.09 -3.80
CA LYS A 43 13.40 12.29 -4.22
C LYS A 43 12.44 13.22 -4.96
N PRO A 44 12.69 14.54 -4.99
CA PRO A 44 11.87 15.46 -5.77
C PRO A 44 11.69 15.05 -7.24
N SER A 45 12.74 14.54 -7.87
CA SER A 45 12.72 14.05 -9.26
C SER A 45 11.90 12.76 -9.47
N GLU A 46 11.59 12.03 -8.41
CA GLU A 46 10.78 10.80 -8.45
C GLU A 46 9.28 11.10 -8.28
N ILE A 47 8.93 12.34 -7.90
CA ILE A 47 7.54 12.77 -7.73
C ILE A 47 6.99 13.18 -9.10
N ARG A 48 6.18 12.30 -9.70
CA ARG A 48 5.57 12.51 -11.03
C ARG A 48 4.15 13.10 -10.98
N VAL A 49 3.65 13.40 -9.79
CA VAL A 49 2.30 13.94 -9.57
C VAL A 49 2.42 15.38 -9.09
N GLU A 50 1.70 16.27 -9.75
CA GLU A 50 1.60 17.66 -9.35
C GLU A 50 0.37 17.88 -8.46
N TYR A 51 0.48 18.82 -7.54
CA TYR A 51 -0.65 19.24 -6.71
C TYR A 51 -1.79 19.76 -7.60
N GLY A 52 -3.02 19.41 -7.25
CA GLY A 52 -4.21 19.78 -8.01
C GLY A 52 -4.46 18.95 -9.27
N ARG A 53 -3.57 18.01 -9.64
CA ARG A 53 -3.80 17.13 -10.80
C ARG A 53 -4.99 16.20 -10.59
N TYR A 54 -5.14 15.64 -9.39
CA TYR A 54 -6.18 14.66 -9.10
C TYR A 54 -7.19 15.25 -8.13
N ARG A 55 -8.47 15.04 -8.45
CA ARG A 55 -9.59 15.21 -7.51
C ARG A 55 -10.03 13.84 -7.01
N TYR A 56 -10.22 13.75 -5.71
CA TYR A 56 -10.56 12.52 -5.01
C TYR A 56 -11.94 12.67 -4.39
N THR A 57 -12.86 11.73 -4.67
CA THR A 57 -14.21 11.73 -4.11
C THR A 57 -14.49 10.37 -3.45
N PRO A 58 -14.76 10.32 -2.13
CA PRO A 58 -15.10 9.07 -1.46
C PRO A 58 -16.45 8.56 -1.96
N VAL A 59 -16.56 7.24 -2.13
CA VAL A 59 -17.77 6.58 -2.65
C VAL A 59 -18.45 5.76 -1.57
N LYS A 60 -17.81 4.67 -1.12
CA LYS A 60 -18.32 3.78 -0.06
C LYS A 60 -17.20 2.91 0.53
N PRO A 61 -17.35 2.39 1.76
CA PRO A 61 -16.45 1.35 2.27
C PRO A 61 -16.56 0.07 1.43
N VAL A 62 -15.44 -0.64 1.27
CA VAL A 62 -15.35 -1.93 0.57
C VAL A 62 -14.39 -2.89 1.28
N SER A 63 -14.72 -4.17 1.21
CA SER A 63 -13.96 -5.33 1.70
C SER A 63 -13.77 -6.33 0.58
N PHE A 64 -12.53 -6.68 0.25
CA PHE A 64 -12.25 -7.56 -0.88
C PHE A 64 -10.90 -8.27 -0.76
N GLU A 65 -10.72 -9.29 -1.59
CA GLU A 65 -9.43 -9.93 -1.90
C GLU A 65 -8.97 -9.54 -3.30
N CYS A 66 -7.65 -9.44 -3.48
CA CYS A 66 -7.03 -9.17 -4.77
C CYS A 66 -5.58 -9.66 -4.79
N GLU A 67 -4.95 -9.60 -5.95
CA GLU A 67 -3.52 -9.88 -6.14
C GLU A 67 -2.76 -8.60 -6.48
N VAL A 68 -1.61 -8.39 -5.84
CA VAL A 68 -0.73 -7.24 -6.10
C VAL A 68 0.05 -7.46 -7.39
N THR A 69 -0.02 -6.52 -8.32
CA THR A 69 0.64 -6.63 -9.63
C THR A 69 2.01 -5.94 -9.68
N ASP A 70 2.27 -5.02 -8.75
CA ASP A 70 3.55 -4.31 -8.61
C ASP A 70 3.76 -3.83 -7.16
N ASP A 71 5.00 -3.83 -6.68
CA ASP A 71 5.37 -3.38 -5.32
C ASP A 71 6.48 -2.31 -5.30
N SER A 72 6.81 -1.71 -6.45
CA SER A 72 7.87 -0.70 -6.57
C SER A 72 7.62 0.56 -5.74
N GLU A 73 6.35 0.92 -5.56
CA GLU A 73 5.92 2.11 -4.83
C GLU A 73 5.39 1.79 -3.41
N SER A 74 5.52 0.53 -2.97
CA SER A 74 4.92 0.04 -1.72
C SER A 74 5.61 0.56 -0.44
N MET A 75 6.88 0.94 -0.53
CA MET A 75 7.68 1.37 0.63
C MET A 75 7.46 2.83 1.02
N PHE A 76 7.02 3.65 0.07
CA PHE A 76 6.82 5.08 0.27
C PHE A 76 5.51 5.38 0.99
N ARG A 77 5.31 6.65 1.37
CA ARG A 77 4.01 7.16 1.80
C ARG A 77 3.47 8.14 0.75
N PRO A 78 2.21 7.99 0.30
CA PRO A 78 1.38 6.79 0.47
C PRO A 78 2.05 5.56 -0.17
N ALA A 79 1.74 4.38 0.38
CA ALA A 79 2.10 3.10 -0.23
C ALA A 79 1.10 2.80 -1.35
N LEU A 80 1.60 2.44 -2.53
CA LEU A 80 0.76 2.09 -3.67
C LEU A 80 0.90 0.61 -3.98
N TYR A 81 -0.24 -0.05 -4.12
CA TYR A 81 -0.36 -1.44 -4.55
C TYR A 81 -1.31 -1.48 -5.75
N PRO A 82 -0.80 -1.44 -6.99
CA PRO A 82 -1.59 -1.85 -8.16
C PRO A 82 -2.11 -3.28 -7.97
N ILE A 83 -3.36 -3.52 -8.35
CA ILE A 83 -4.04 -4.80 -8.08
C ILE A 83 -4.72 -5.38 -9.31
N THR A 84 -5.01 -6.68 -9.24
CA THR A 84 -5.89 -7.42 -10.16
C THR A 84 -6.75 -8.41 -9.40
N GLY A 85 -7.75 -8.98 -10.08
CA GLY A 85 -8.56 -10.07 -9.53
C GLY A 85 -9.41 -9.66 -8.32
N TYR A 86 -10.05 -8.50 -8.38
CA TYR A 86 -10.97 -8.02 -7.34
C TYR A 86 -12.05 -9.05 -7.03
N LYS A 87 -12.15 -9.47 -5.77
CA LYS A 87 -13.15 -10.41 -5.26
C LYS A 87 -13.81 -9.82 -4.01
N PRO A 88 -15.06 -9.35 -4.09
CA PRO A 88 -15.73 -8.77 -2.93
C PRO A 88 -15.96 -9.84 -1.86
N LEU A 89 -15.83 -9.45 -0.59
CA LEU A 89 -16.03 -10.33 0.57
C LEU A 89 -17.44 -10.25 1.17
N ASN A 90 -18.25 -9.30 0.72
CA ASN A 90 -19.65 -9.14 1.10
C ASN A 90 -20.43 -8.45 -0.04
N GLU A 91 -21.75 -8.43 0.08
CA GLU A 91 -22.66 -7.87 -0.94
C GLU A 91 -22.46 -6.36 -1.09
N GLU A 92 -22.22 -5.64 0.00
CA GLU A 92 -22.00 -4.18 -0.01
C GLU A 92 -20.74 -3.80 -0.80
N SER A 93 -19.79 -4.73 -0.89
CA SER A 93 -18.54 -4.56 -1.65
C SER A 93 -18.67 -4.98 -3.12
N LYS A 94 -19.83 -5.45 -3.59
CA LYS A 94 -20.02 -5.64 -5.03
C LYS A 94 -19.98 -4.28 -5.73
N LEU A 95 -19.31 -4.26 -6.88
CA LEU A 95 -19.06 -3.08 -7.70
C LEU A 95 -19.39 -3.39 -9.15
N GLU A 96 -19.90 -2.39 -9.86
CA GLU A 96 -19.96 -2.40 -11.32
C GLU A 96 -18.55 -2.56 -11.90
N SER A 97 -18.43 -3.21 -13.06
CA SER A 97 -17.12 -3.48 -13.67
C SER A 97 -16.31 -2.20 -13.93
N SER A 98 -16.97 -1.07 -14.19
CA SER A 98 -16.35 0.25 -14.37
C SER A 98 -15.82 0.88 -13.09
N MET A 99 -16.25 0.39 -11.92
CA MET A 99 -15.87 0.88 -10.60
C MET A 99 -14.80 0.03 -9.92
N VAL A 100 -14.38 -1.08 -10.54
CA VAL A 100 -13.34 -1.95 -9.99
C VAL A 100 -12.06 -1.14 -9.80
N PRO A 101 -11.51 -1.08 -8.56
CA PRO A 101 -10.36 -0.23 -8.27
C PRO A 101 -9.09 -0.77 -8.95
N ARG A 102 -8.29 0.15 -9.50
CA ARG A 102 -7.00 -0.18 -10.14
C ARG A 102 -5.89 -0.43 -9.13
N ARG A 103 -6.01 0.13 -7.93
CA ARG A 103 -4.98 0.07 -6.89
C ARG A 103 -5.55 0.27 -5.49
N VAL A 104 -4.77 -0.16 -4.52
CA VAL A 104 -4.92 0.16 -3.10
C VAL A 104 -3.86 1.19 -2.72
N VAL A 105 -4.27 2.21 -1.99
CA VAL A 105 -3.43 3.31 -1.52
C VAL A 105 -3.45 3.30 0.00
N SER A 106 -2.30 3.17 0.65
CA SER A 106 -2.24 3.25 2.12
C SER A 106 -1.60 4.54 2.60
N MET A 107 -2.37 5.29 3.39
CA MET A 107 -1.89 6.42 4.18
C MET A 107 -1.38 5.97 5.56
N ILE A 108 -1.67 4.74 5.99
CA ILE A 108 -1.25 4.22 7.30
C ILE A 108 0.15 3.61 7.20
N GLY A 109 1.06 4.10 8.03
CA GLY A 109 2.47 3.74 7.93
C GLY A 109 2.79 2.26 8.18
N CYS A 110 1.93 1.53 8.91
CA CYS A 110 2.14 0.10 9.20
C CYS A 110 1.93 -0.80 7.98
N TYR A 111 1.18 -0.35 6.97
CA TYR A 111 0.92 -1.10 5.73
C TYR A 111 1.87 -0.72 4.59
N ARG A 112 2.99 -0.05 4.88
CA ARG A 112 4.08 0.13 3.90
C ARG A 112 4.85 -1.15 3.72
N ASN A 113 5.20 -1.48 2.48
CA ASN A 113 6.10 -2.59 2.11
C ASN A 113 5.65 -3.96 2.65
N ILE A 114 4.36 -4.14 3.00
CA ILE A 114 3.89 -5.38 3.63
C ILE A 114 3.55 -6.49 2.63
N ALA A 115 3.36 -6.16 1.35
CA ALA A 115 2.98 -7.08 0.29
C ALA A 115 3.89 -6.91 -0.93
N ARG A 116 4.11 -8.01 -1.65
CA ARG A 116 4.97 -8.12 -2.84
C ARG A 116 4.15 -8.44 -4.08
N LYS A 117 4.70 -8.15 -5.25
CA LYS A 117 4.13 -8.58 -6.53
C LYS A 117 3.82 -10.09 -6.52
N GLY A 118 2.62 -10.44 -6.99
CA GLY A 118 2.09 -11.80 -7.03
C GLY A 118 1.46 -12.28 -5.72
N GLN A 119 1.55 -11.51 -4.62
CA GLN A 119 0.91 -11.89 -3.36
C GLN A 119 -0.56 -11.48 -3.35
N LYS A 120 -1.38 -12.33 -2.72
CA LYS A 120 -2.78 -12.02 -2.42
C LYS A 120 -2.87 -11.21 -1.14
N ILE A 121 -3.74 -10.20 -1.17
CA ILE A 121 -4.06 -9.37 -0.02
C ILE A 121 -5.56 -9.29 0.19
N ARG A 122 -5.95 -9.16 1.45
CA ARG A 122 -7.28 -8.78 1.89
C ARG A 122 -7.26 -7.32 2.34
N VAL A 123 -8.26 -6.57 1.90
CA VAL A 123 -8.32 -5.12 2.10
C VAL A 123 -9.69 -4.73 2.64
N HIS A 124 -9.70 -3.87 3.64
CA HIS A 124 -10.87 -3.10 4.05
C HIS A 124 -10.50 -1.62 4.03
N GLY A 125 -11.23 -0.83 3.24
CA GLY A 125 -10.93 0.58 3.05
C GLY A 125 -12.07 1.32 2.36
N THR A 126 -11.80 2.54 1.94
CA THR A 126 -12.78 3.41 1.27
C THR A 126 -12.54 3.42 -0.23
N LEU A 127 -13.54 3.02 -1.03
CA LEU A 127 -13.51 3.21 -2.47
C LEU A 127 -13.57 4.71 -2.79
N GLU A 128 -12.70 5.16 -3.67
CA GLU A 128 -12.52 6.56 -4.03
C GLU A 128 -12.49 6.69 -5.55
N LYS A 129 -13.31 7.61 -6.08
CA LYS A 129 -13.25 8.06 -7.46
C LYS A 129 -12.11 9.05 -7.59
N VAL A 130 -11.23 8.81 -8.55
CA VAL A 130 -10.11 9.67 -8.91
C VAL A 130 -10.35 10.26 -10.28
N GLU A 131 -10.33 11.58 -10.37
CA GLU A 131 -10.52 12.33 -11.60
C GLU A 131 -9.22 13.08 -11.92
N ASP A 132 -8.60 12.79 -13.07
CA ASP A 132 -7.41 13.48 -13.56
C ASP A 132 -7.83 14.75 -14.32
N ALA A 133 -7.48 15.90 -13.78
CA ALA A 133 -7.84 17.21 -14.32
C ALA A 133 -7.18 17.51 -15.69
N ARG A 134 -6.16 16.73 -16.10
CA ARG A 134 -5.43 16.99 -17.35
C ARG A 134 -6.04 16.33 -18.59
N ASN A 135 -6.59 15.14 -18.42
CA ASN A 135 -7.05 14.30 -19.54
C ASN A 135 -8.48 13.78 -19.35
N SER A 136 -9.19 14.28 -18.33
CA SER A 136 -10.55 13.85 -17.98
C SER A 136 -10.67 12.34 -17.70
N GLU A 137 -9.55 11.67 -17.39
CA GLU A 137 -9.57 10.26 -17.04
C GLU A 137 -10.20 10.08 -15.65
N ILE A 138 -11.12 9.12 -15.56
CA ILE A 138 -11.76 8.71 -14.33
C ILE A 138 -11.37 7.26 -14.04
N PHE A 139 -10.89 7.00 -12.83
CA PHE A 139 -10.66 5.65 -12.34
C PHE A 139 -10.97 5.55 -10.85
N TYR A 140 -10.94 4.33 -10.33
CA TYR A 140 -11.20 4.07 -8.92
C TYR A 140 -9.96 3.51 -8.22
N GLN A 141 -9.81 3.86 -6.97
CA GLN A 141 -8.83 3.27 -6.05
C GLN A 141 -9.48 2.98 -4.71
N VAL A 142 -8.84 2.17 -3.88
CA VAL A 142 -9.25 2.01 -2.48
C VAL A 142 -8.20 2.64 -1.58
N VAL A 143 -8.61 3.58 -0.73
CA VAL A 143 -7.73 4.20 0.26
C VAL A 143 -7.88 3.49 1.62
N VAL A 144 -6.75 3.24 2.27
CA VAL A 144 -6.63 2.69 3.63
C VAL A 144 -5.90 3.73 4.47
N GLY A 145 -6.54 4.21 5.53
CA GLY A 145 -6.19 5.43 6.25
C GLY A 145 -6.93 6.67 5.75
N SER A 146 -8.19 6.53 5.35
CA SER A 146 -9.09 7.65 4.99
C SER A 146 -9.42 8.55 6.19
N GLY A 147 -9.39 7.98 7.40
CA GLY A 147 -9.86 8.64 8.62
C GLY A 147 -11.39 8.69 8.77
N THR A 148 -12.15 8.16 7.81
CA THR A 148 -13.62 8.21 7.80
C THR A 148 -14.28 6.89 8.17
N ASN A 149 -13.55 5.77 8.10
CA ASN A 149 -14.04 4.44 8.47
C ASN A 149 -13.20 3.86 9.61
N GLN A 150 -13.86 3.13 10.51
CA GLN A 150 -13.17 2.35 11.54
C GLN A 150 -12.57 1.08 10.95
N ASN A 151 -11.44 0.62 11.51
CA ASN A 151 -10.84 -0.68 11.20
C ASN A 151 -10.38 -0.88 9.74
N GLU A 152 -9.97 0.17 9.03
CA GLU A 152 -9.36 0.00 7.71
C GLU A 152 -8.02 -0.76 7.80
N PHE A 153 -7.82 -1.76 6.94
CA PHE A 153 -6.64 -2.60 6.99
C PHE A 153 -6.21 -3.14 5.62
N ILE A 154 -4.94 -3.56 5.56
CA ILE A 154 -4.39 -4.43 4.53
C ILE A 154 -3.74 -5.63 5.22
N ALA A 155 -4.10 -6.85 4.81
CA ALA A 155 -3.55 -8.09 5.34
C ALA A 155 -3.06 -8.97 4.19
N VAL A 156 -1.85 -9.50 4.29
CA VAL A 156 -1.34 -10.51 3.35
C VAL A 156 -1.91 -11.87 3.72
N CYS A 157 -2.48 -12.55 2.72
CA CYS A 157 -3.04 -13.90 2.86
C CYS A 157 -1.92 -14.93 3.05
#